data_AF-A0A9W8VE94-F1
#
_entry.id   AF-A0A9W8VE94-F1
#
_cell.length_a   1.000
_cell.length_b   1.000
_cell.length_c   1.000
_cell.angle_alpha   90.00
_cell.angle_beta   90.00
_cell.angle_gamma   90.00
#
_symmetry.space_group_name_H-M   'P 1'
#
loop_
_entity.id
_entity.type
_entity.pdbx_description
1 polymer ?
#
loop_
_entity_poly.entity_id
_entity_poly.type
_entity_poly.pdbx_seq_one_letter_code
_entity_poly.pdbx_strand_id
1 'polypeptide(L)'
;MVLFRKFIAASPLVSGVIAQSGRGDKVWAAVAFINHGERVPMASNLRTVLTPEGAQQLLRQGTAFRARYIKDGVKDTDYEDIQTSYLQNLKDDVIDNDDLDIISQTEEWVSAGAVAFMQGLYPPSLNSFDSSTGGEEIAMNLATSDNKTQYPLNGYQYPNIRTPTYFDPESTAVQGNARCSAWLTETGTNLTENDIINDLYESTLPFYQNLFSTPPLAGTIDIDFANIRNAYPIWELVDYQYRHNETVHDELKNASTTLSFLNTYATTMERASNNYLDSQGDNDPLDILYSIAGRTLAYKVTSQFRSNIRWGSSYNKLTLMFGSLEPIVSFISLSGLLTRDNIIKEPFSSLPKPGAALVFELFGEDPDFPDRQPDTDSLRVRMSYRASADADEPFANQPLFKSGPDGITYSSFMQTMNEIGRSPNRWCDICGPTPAPWCILNDSDDLNLGDDSSSLGPVISGVIGAIIAVAVLGLLLLALCVLGGYRFRRKGPGETTHDTGAVGGAAGGFKGPEKKDGDADVVVTKQGVHHERVGSWELRSPNDLPPQTSGIVTKDLGSPHRRSLDDSDDDISVMNAAPVKARESV
;
A
#
# COMPACT_ATOMS: atom_id res chain seq x y z
N MET A 1 -60.93 22.62 -45.87
CA MET A 1 -60.93 24.06 -45.56
C MET A 1 -60.21 24.23 -44.23
N VAL A 2 -59.04 24.87 -44.27
CA VAL A 2 -58.12 25.34 -43.22
C VAL A 2 -58.32 24.82 -41.79
N LEU A 3 -57.30 24.17 -41.22
CA LEU A 3 -57.06 24.15 -39.77
C LEU A 3 -55.56 24.21 -39.45
N PHE A 4 -55.26 25.12 -38.52
CA PHE A 4 -53.98 25.66 -38.09
C PHE A 4 -52.97 24.60 -37.58
N ARG A 5 -51.71 24.70 -38.02
CA ARG A 5 -50.54 24.19 -37.27
C ARG A 5 -49.79 25.38 -36.67
N LYS A 6 -49.71 25.44 -35.34
CA LYS A 6 -48.79 26.30 -34.61
C LYS A 6 -47.43 25.59 -34.54
N PHE A 7 -46.40 26.21 -35.11
CA PHE A 7 -45.00 25.87 -34.83
C PHE A 7 -44.60 26.54 -33.52
N ILE A 8 -44.19 25.74 -32.53
CA ILE A 8 -43.45 26.21 -31.35
C ILE A 8 -42.00 25.77 -31.59
N ALA A 9 -41.12 26.75 -31.81
CA ALA A 9 -39.68 26.53 -31.79
C ALA A 9 -39.23 26.49 -30.32
N ALA A 10 -38.78 25.33 -29.86
CA ALA A 10 -38.09 25.18 -28.59
C ALA A 10 -36.58 25.18 -28.87
N SER A 11 -35.89 26.25 -28.50
CA SER A 11 -34.42 26.29 -28.45
C SER A 11 -33.94 25.49 -27.24
N PRO A 12 -33.07 24.48 -27.38
CA PRO A 12 -32.38 23.92 -26.24
C PRO A 12 -31.25 24.88 -25.85
N LEU A 13 -31.38 25.52 -24.68
CA LEU A 13 -30.26 26.12 -23.97
C LEU A 13 -29.37 24.98 -23.48
N VAL A 14 -28.38 24.60 -24.29
CA VAL A 14 -27.25 23.80 -23.84
C VAL A 14 -26.34 24.76 -23.07
N SER A 15 -26.45 24.77 -21.74
CA SER A 15 -25.40 25.32 -20.88
C SER A 15 -24.19 24.41 -20.98
N GLY A 16 -23.34 24.67 -21.97
CA GLY A 16 -21.98 24.14 -21.98
C GLY A 16 -21.25 24.75 -20.78
N VAL A 17 -21.04 23.94 -19.74
CA VAL A 17 -20.05 24.24 -18.72
C VAL A 17 -18.70 24.08 -19.40
N ILE A 18 -18.17 25.17 -19.95
CA ILE A 18 -16.75 25.26 -20.25
C ILE A 18 -16.07 25.32 -18.88
N ALA A 19 -15.56 24.19 -18.41
CA ALA A 19 -14.58 24.16 -17.34
C ALA A 19 -13.43 25.08 -17.79
N GLN A 20 -13.22 26.18 -17.06
CA GLN A 20 -12.04 27.00 -17.29
C GLN A 20 -10.82 26.12 -16.99
N SER A 21 -10.09 25.73 -18.03
CA SER A 21 -8.73 25.23 -17.96
C SER A 21 -7.81 26.37 -17.50
N GLY A 22 -7.96 26.80 -16.25
CA GLY A 22 -7.07 27.72 -15.58
C GLY A 22 -6.08 26.90 -14.76
N ARG A 23 -4.79 26.97 -15.11
CA ARG A 23 -3.63 26.60 -14.27
C ARG A 23 -3.90 25.46 -13.28
N GLY A 24 -3.65 24.22 -13.70
CA GLY A 24 -3.94 23.02 -12.89
C GLY A 24 -3.45 23.17 -11.45
N ASP A 25 -4.36 22.96 -10.50
CA ASP A 25 -4.08 23.12 -9.07
C ASP A 25 -2.83 22.33 -8.66
N LYS A 26 -1.93 22.97 -7.88
CA LYS A 26 -0.74 22.31 -7.34
C LYS A 26 -1.12 21.23 -6.33
N VAL A 27 -0.69 19.99 -6.58
CA VAL A 27 -0.85 18.87 -5.64
C VAL A 27 0.43 18.70 -4.82
N TRP A 28 0.27 18.66 -3.50
CA TRP A 28 1.37 18.55 -2.53
C TRP A 28 1.55 17.14 -1.97
N ALA A 29 0.46 16.37 -1.95
CA ALA A 29 0.47 14.98 -1.55
C ALA A 29 -0.67 14.22 -2.22
N ALA A 30 -0.45 12.93 -2.51
CA ALA A 30 -1.50 12.01 -2.92
C ALA A 30 -1.43 10.72 -2.11
N VAL A 31 -2.59 10.19 -1.74
CA VAL A 31 -2.72 8.89 -1.08
C VAL A 31 -3.67 8.05 -1.93
N ALA A 32 -3.21 6.90 -2.39
CA ALA A 32 -4.01 6.01 -3.22
C ALA A 32 -4.11 4.62 -2.60
N PHE A 33 -5.31 4.04 -2.66
CA PHE A 33 -5.54 2.63 -2.46
C PHE A 33 -5.82 1.98 -3.82
N ILE A 34 -5.08 0.92 -4.15
CA ILE A 34 -5.12 0.24 -5.43
C ILE A 34 -5.53 -1.22 -5.18
N ASN A 35 -6.61 -1.65 -5.83
CA ASN A 35 -7.04 -3.02 -5.85
C ASN A 35 -6.03 -3.88 -6.61
N HIS A 36 -5.88 -5.13 -6.22
CA HIS A 36 -5.00 -6.07 -6.89
C HIS A 36 -5.36 -6.30 -8.37
N GLY A 37 -4.41 -6.87 -9.10
CA GLY A 37 -4.61 -7.27 -10.50
C GLY A 37 -5.33 -8.61 -10.57
N GLU A 38 -5.72 -8.99 -11.78
CA GLU A 38 -6.30 -10.30 -11.98
C GLU A 38 -5.38 -11.40 -11.41
N ARG A 39 -5.97 -12.28 -10.60
CA ARG A 39 -5.30 -13.42 -10.00
C ARG A 39 -6.02 -14.69 -10.42
N VAL A 40 -5.34 -15.82 -10.30
CA VAL A 40 -5.98 -17.13 -10.41
C VAL A 40 -7.04 -17.23 -9.29
N PRO A 41 -8.34 -17.47 -9.61
CA PRO A 41 -9.42 -17.44 -8.63
C PRO A 41 -9.22 -18.43 -7.49
N MET A 42 -9.62 -18.05 -6.27
CA MET A 42 -9.52 -18.94 -5.09
C MET A 42 -10.44 -20.17 -5.21
N ALA A 43 -11.55 -20.04 -5.93
CA ALA A 43 -12.47 -21.16 -6.19
C ALA A 43 -11.96 -22.12 -7.29
N SER A 44 -10.80 -21.85 -7.90
CA SER A 44 -10.18 -22.76 -8.86
C SER A 44 -9.38 -23.86 -8.15
N ASN A 45 -9.09 -24.96 -8.87
CA ASN A 45 -8.22 -26.02 -8.39
C ASN A 45 -6.72 -25.70 -8.51
N LEU A 46 -6.39 -24.47 -8.90
CA LEU A 46 -5.02 -24.01 -9.10
C LEU A 46 -4.56 -23.17 -7.91
N ARG A 47 -3.24 -23.04 -7.76
CA ARG A 47 -2.68 -22.11 -6.76
C ARG A 47 -3.00 -20.67 -7.17
N THR A 48 -3.58 -19.91 -6.25
CA THR A 48 -3.79 -18.47 -6.41
C THR A 48 -2.46 -17.74 -6.54
N VAL A 49 -2.22 -17.14 -7.71
CA VAL A 49 -1.05 -16.34 -8.07
C VAL A 49 -1.46 -15.16 -8.96
N LEU A 50 -0.61 -14.14 -9.08
CA LEU A 50 -0.82 -13.06 -10.05
C LEU A 50 -0.83 -13.63 -11.47
N THR A 51 -1.81 -13.25 -12.30
CA THR A 51 -1.79 -13.63 -13.72
C THR A 51 -0.92 -12.65 -14.52
N PRO A 52 -0.44 -13.03 -15.71
CA PRO A 52 0.21 -12.08 -16.61
C PRO A 52 -0.67 -10.87 -16.94
N GLU A 53 -1.97 -11.07 -17.13
CA GLU A 53 -2.91 -9.98 -17.35
C GLU A 53 -3.05 -9.09 -16.10
N GLY A 54 -3.09 -9.67 -14.91
CA GLY A 54 -3.07 -8.92 -13.66
C GLY A 54 -1.83 -8.03 -13.50
N ALA A 55 -0.65 -8.55 -13.85
CA ALA A 55 0.57 -7.74 -13.87
C ALA A 55 0.48 -6.59 -14.89
N GLN A 56 -0.06 -6.84 -16.09
CA GLN A 56 -0.25 -5.81 -17.12
C GLN A 56 -1.28 -4.75 -16.70
N GLN A 57 -2.35 -5.13 -16.02
CA GLN A 57 -3.30 -4.19 -15.42
C GLN A 57 -2.58 -3.24 -14.46
N LEU A 58 -1.75 -3.76 -13.55
CA LEU A 58 -1.07 -2.90 -12.58
C LEU A 58 -0.01 -2.01 -13.26
N LEU A 59 0.69 -2.52 -14.26
CA LEU A 59 1.59 -1.73 -15.10
C LEU A 59 0.85 -0.56 -15.76
N ARG A 60 -0.30 -0.82 -16.39
CA ARG A 60 -1.13 0.23 -17.02
C ARG A 60 -1.63 1.24 -15.99
N GLN A 61 -2.03 0.77 -14.81
CA GLN A 61 -2.47 1.63 -13.72
C GLN A 61 -1.33 2.52 -13.18
N GLY A 62 -0.12 1.98 -13.05
CA GLY A 62 1.08 2.76 -12.70
C GLY A 62 1.43 3.79 -13.76
N THR A 63 1.30 3.43 -15.04
CA THR A 63 1.49 4.34 -16.19
C THR A 63 0.46 5.48 -16.16
N ALA A 64 -0.80 5.20 -15.81
CA ALA A 64 -1.81 6.23 -15.62
C ALA A 64 -1.47 7.20 -14.48
N PHE A 65 -0.89 6.70 -13.38
CA PHE A 65 -0.39 7.56 -12.29
C PHE A 65 0.81 8.40 -12.73
N ARG A 66 1.71 7.84 -13.55
CA ARG A 66 2.82 8.59 -14.16
C ARG A 66 2.29 9.73 -15.03
N ALA A 67 1.34 9.46 -15.92
CA ALA A 67 0.70 10.47 -16.77
C ALA A 67 0.03 11.59 -15.95
N ARG A 68 -0.58 11.24 -14.80
CA ARG A 68 -1.22 12.20 -13.93
C ARG A 68 -0.22 13.07 -13.16
N TYR A 69 0.79 12.46 -12.52
CA TYR A 69 1.59 13.12 -11.50
C TYR A 69 2.95 13.63 -11.97
N ILE A 70 3.48 13.08 -13.06
CA ILE A 70 4.79 13.44 -13.61
C ILE A 70 4.58 14.19 -14.91
N LYS A 71 5.15 15.40 -14.99
CA LYS A 71 4.99 16.27 -16.16
C LYS A 71 5.62 15.63 -17.39
N ASP A 72 4.85 15.58 -18.48
CA ASP A 72 5.27 14.94 -19.73
C ASP A 72 5.78 13.49 -19.52
N GLY A 73 5.33 12.83 -18.44
CA GLY A 73 5.85 11.54 -17.98
C GLY A 73 5.48 10.38 -18.91
N VAL A 74 4.40 10.53 -19.69
CA VAL A 74 3.91 9.53 -20.65
C VAL A 74 3.68 10.23 -21.99
N LYS A 75 4.17 9.60 -23.07
CA LYS A 75 4.01 10.08 -24.46
C LYS A 75 3.11 9.19 -25.30
N ASP A 76 2.47 8.23 -24.66
CA ASP A 76 1.56 7.28 -25.27
C ASP A 76 0.17 7.93 -25.41
N THR A 77 -0.40 7.85 -26.62
CA THR A 77 -1.70 8.42 -26.97
C THR A 77 -2.84 7.83 -26.16
N ASP A 78 -2.69 6.58 -25.69
CA ASP A 78 -3.71 5.90 -24.88
C ASP A 78 -3.94 6.58 -23.51
N TYR A 79 -3.02 7.46 -23.10
CA TYR A 79 -3.06 8.18 -21.82
C TYR A 79 -3.24 9.70 -21.99
N GLU A 80 -3.41 10.22 -23.21
CA GLU A 80 -3.53 11.66 -23.48
C GLU A 80 -4.75 12.31 -22.81
N ASP A 81 -5.83 11.55 -22.62
CA ASP A 81 -7.07 12.03 -21.99
C ASP A 81 -7.00 12.07 -20.45
N ILE A 82 -5.91 11.59 -19.83
CA ILE A 82 -5.72 11.67 -18.39
C ILE A 82 -5.52 13.12 -17.97
N GLN A 83 -6.44 13.63 -17.14
CA GLN A 83 -6.31 14.94 -16.53
C GLN A 83 -5.04 15.00 -15.67
N THR A 84 -4.08 15.81 -16.10
CA THR A 84 -2.80 16.02 -15.40
C THR A 84 -3.01 16.77 -14.09
N SER A 85 -2.27 16.36 -13.06
CA SER A 85 -2.28 16.99 -11.75
C SER A 85 -0.95 16.79 -11.03
N TYR A 86 0.07 17.52 -11.47
CA TYR A 86 1.45 17.25 -11.08
C TYR A 86 1.71 17.37 -9.58
N LEU A 87 2.38 16.35 -9.03
CA LEU A 87 2.89 16.38 -7.67
C LEU A 87 4.10 17.30 -7.59
N GLN A 88 4.08 18.25 -6.65
CA GLN A 88 5.17 19.21 -6.51
C GLN A 88 6.47 18.51 -6.12
N ASN A 89 7.53 18.79 -6.87
CA ASN A 89 8.89 18.29 -6.63
C ASN A 89 9.03 16.76 -6.56
N LEU A 90 8.09 16.01 -7.13
CA LEU A 90 8.29 14.57 -7.34
C LEU A 90 9.35 14.39 -8.45
N LYS A 91 10.24 13.42 -8.29
CA LYS A 91 11.26 13.12 -9.29
C LYS A 91 10.62 12.41 -10.49
N ASP A 92 11.02 12.79 -11.70
CA ASP A 92 10.38 12.29 -12.92
C ASP A 92 10.85 10.88 -13.30
N ASP A 93 12.17 10.68 -13.36
CA ASP A 93 12.78 9.45 -13.90
C ASP A 93 13.62 8.68 -12.87
N VAL A 94 13.62 9.12 -11.61
CA VAL A 94 14.41 8.51 -10.53
C VAL A 94 13.53 8.30 -9.31
N ILE A 95 13.58 7.10 -8.72
CA ILE A 95 12.90 6.81 -7.46
C ILE A 95 13.68 7.44 -6.31
N ASP A 96 13.03 8.37 -5.62
CA ASP A 96 13.40 8.78 -4.28
C ASP A 96 12.48 8.08 -3.28
N ASN A 97 13.04 7.17 -2.47
CA ASN A 97 12.25 6.41 -1.49
C ASN A 97 11.81 7.26 -0.28
N ASP A 98 12.34 8.48 -0.11
CA ASP A 98 11.86 9.42 0.91
C ASP A 98 10.58 10.16 0.45
N ASP A 99 10.35 10.23 -0.87
CA ASP A 99 9.14 10.81 -1.47
C ASP A 99 7.95 9.83 -1.48
N LEU A 100 8.21 8.52 -1.42
CA LEU A 100 7.22 7.46 -1.60
C LEU A 100 7.00 6.67 -0.30
N ASP A 101 5.74 6.40 0.04
CA ASP A 101 5.40 5.37 1.05
C ASP A 101 4.55 4.28 0.39
N ILE A 102 5.13 3.11 0.20
CA ILE A 102 4.48 2.00 -0.53
C ILE A 102 4.22 0.85 0.44
N ILE A 103 2.94 0.50 0.59
CA ILE A 103 2.47 -0.58 1.45
C ILE A 103 1.65 -1.56 0.64
N SER A 104 1.87 -2.85 0.83
CA SER A 104 1.10 -3.92 0.18
C SER A 104 0.67 -4.97 1.19
N GLN A 105 -0.43 -5.67 0.92
CA GLN A 105 -0.68 -6.96 1.56
C GLN A 105 0.47 -7.96 1.25
N THR A 106 0.57 -9.00 2.07
CA THR A 106 1.68 -9.98 2.01
C THR A 106 1.52 -11.02 0.92
N GLU A 107 0.31 -11.21 0.44
CA GLU A 107 -0.09 -12.15 -0.57
C GLU A 107 0.67 -11.85 -1.88
N GLU A 108 1.22 -12.89 -2.52
CA GLU A 108 2.08 -12.74 -3.69
C GLU A 108 1.40 -11.96 -4.81
N TRP A 109 0.11 -12.23 -5.05
CA TRP A 109 -0.64 -11.56 -6.10
C TRP A 109 -0.94 -10.09 -5.84
N VAL A 110 -0.80 -9.61 -4.60
CA VAL A 110 -0.87 -8.18 -4.27
C VAL A 110 0.53 -7.55 -4.35
N SER A 111 1.50 -8.16 -3.67
CA SER A 111 2.86 -7.61 -3.56
C SER A 111 3.61 -7.61 -4.89
N ALA A 112 3.45 -8.65 -5.71
CA ALA A 112 3.96 -8.65 -7.08
C ALA A 112 3.20 -7.64 -7.98
N GLY A 113 1.92 -7.42 -7.72
CA GLY A 113 1.13 -6.38 -8.38
C GLY A 113 1.65 -4.98 -8.08
N ALA A 114 2.05 -4.70 -6.83
CA ALA A 114 2.70 -3.45 -6.46
C ALA A 114 4.02 -3.23 -7.22
N VAL A 115 4.82 -4.29 -7.42
CA VAL A 115 6.03 -4.24 -8.24
C VAL A 115 5.71 -3.90 -9.70
N ALA A 116 4.70 -4.56 -10.29
CA ALA A 116 4.26 -4.28 -11.65
C ALA A 116 3.73 -2.85 -11.81
N PHE A 117 2.99 -2.33 -10.82
CA PHE A 117 2.57 -0.93 -10.78
C PHE A 117 3.77 0.01 -10.81
N MET A 118 4.79 -0.26 -10.00
CA MET A 118 5.98 0.58 -9.95
C MET A 118 6.78 0.58 -11.26
N GLN A 119 6.74 -0.52 -12.02
CA GLN A 119 7.30 -0.56 -13.38
C GLN A 119 6.56 0.39 -14.35
N GLY A 120 5.29 0.68 -14.11
CA GLY A 120 4.52 1.65 -14.90
C GLY A 120 4.74 3.09 -14.42
N LEU A 121 4.83 3.28 -13.10
CA LEU A 121 5.04 4.61 -12.51
C LEU A 121 6.47 5.14 -12.75
N TYR A 122 7.47 4.28 -12.54
CA TYR A 122 8.89 4.54 -12.78
C TYR A 122 9.46 3.42 -13.67
N PRO A 123 9.25 3.52 -15.00
CA PRO A 123 9.79 2.53 -15.93
C PRO A 123 11.32 2.47 -15.86
N PRO A 124 11.93 1.34 -16.26
CA PRO A 124 13.39 1.22 -16.33
C PRO A 124 14.00 2.36 -17.13
N SER A 125 15.01 3.01 -16.54
CA SER A 125 15.68 4.16 -17.16
C SER A 125 17.18 4.06 -16.97
N LEU A 126 17.90 4.09 -18.09
CA LEU A 126 19.36 4.05 -18.10
C LEU A 126 19.91 5.39 -17.61
N ASN A 127 20.97 5.33 -16.81
CA ASN A 127 21.62 6.51 -16.23
C ASN A 127 20.73 7.36 -15.30
N SER A 128 19.63 6.80 -14.81
CA SER A 128 18.78 7.41 -13.78
C SER A 128 19.39 7.14 -12.40
N PHE A 129 20.16 8.10 -11.90
CA PHE A 129 20.76 8.03 -10.56
C PHE A 129 20.36 9.25 -9.74
N ASP A 130 19.92 9.03 -8.50
CA ASP A 130 19.49 10.13 -7.65
C ASP A 130 20.70 10.92 -7.17
N SER A 131 20.74 12.20 -7.55
CA SER A 131 21.73 13.17 -7.07
C SER A 131 21.80 13.27 -5.54
N SER A 132 20.70 13.00 -4.82
CA SER A 132 20.67 13.06 -3.35
C SER A 132 21.43 11.91 -2.68
N THR A 133 21.57 10.78 -3.38
CA THR A 133 22.23 9.56 -2.90
C THR A 133 23.59 9.29 -3.57
N GLY A 134 24.11 10.25 -4.32
CA GLY A 134 25.45 10.21 -4.94
C GLY A 134 25.46 10.32 -6.48
N GLY A 135 24.30 10.37 -7.13
CA GLY A 135 24.18 10.64 -8.58
C GLY A 135 25.01 9.68 -9.42
N GLU A 136 25.74 10.16 -10.42
CA GLU A 136 26.55 9.27 -11.27
C GLU A 136 27.69 8.55 -10.52
N GLU A 137 28.09 9.04 -9.34
CA GLU A 137 29.20 8.46 -8.58
C GLU A 137 28.89 7.02 -8.13
N ILE A 138 27.64 6.74 -7.75
CA ILE A 138 27.21 5.39 -7.34
C ILE A 138 27.25 4.38 -8.50
N ALA A 139 27.24 4.87 -9.74
CA ALA A 139 27.36 4.03 -10.92
C ALA A 139 28.82 3.83 -11.34
N MET A 140 29.79 4.58 -10.80
CA MET A 140 31.19 4.48 -11.22
C MET A 140 31.79 3.15 -10.78
N ASN A 141 32.36 2.43 -11.75
CA ASN A 141 33.09 1.18 -11.51
C ASN A 141 34.34 1.17 -12.38
N LEU A 142 35.43 1.74 -11.86
CA LEU A 142 36.70 1.88 -12.58
C LEU A 142 37.40 0.53 -12.84
N ALA A 143 36.87 -0.58 -12.33
CA ALA A 143 37.37 -1.92 -12.60
C ALA A 143 36.77 -2.53 -13.88
N THR A 144 35.73 -1.94 -14.47
CA THR A 144 35.14 -2.40 -15.73
C THR A 144 35.63 -1.57 -16.91
N SER A 145 35.60 -2.14 -18.12
CA SER A 145 36.01 -1.43 -19.35
C SER A 145 35.22 -0.15 -19.60
N ASP A 146 33.98 -0.12 -19.14
CA ASP A 146 33.03 0.95 -19.44
C ASP A 146 32.99 2.01 -18.32
N ASN A 147 33.76 1.81 -17.23
CA ASN A 147 33.89 2.68 -16.05
C ASN A 147 32.57 3.02 -15.32
N LYS A 148 31.42 2.54 -15.81
CA LYS A 148 30.09 2.71 -15.24
C LYS A 148 29.37 1.36 -15.22
N THR A 149 28.57 1.12 -14.18
CA THR A 149 27.71 -0.04 -14.03
C THR A 149 26.26 0.44 -13.91
N GLN A 150 25.39 -0.07 -14.78
CA GLN A 150 23.95 0.23 -14.74
C GLN A 150 23.24 -0.73 -13.79
N TYR A 151 22.06 -0.33 -13.30
CA TYR A 151 21.15 -1.29 -12.70
C TYR A 151 20.71 -2.35 -13.72
N PRO A 152 20.45 -3.60 -13.27
CA PRO A 152 19.90 -4.66 -14.12
C PRO A 152 18.59 -4.29 -14.82
N LEU A 153 18.13 -5.14 -15.75
CA LEU A 153 16.86 -4.98 -16.46
C LEU A 153 16.72 -3.60 -17.14
N ASN A 154 17.81 -3.13 -17.76
CA ASN A 154 17.89 -1.84 -18.46
C ASN A 154 17.64 -0.62 -17.55
N GLY A 155 18.19 -0.63 -16.34
CA GLY A 155 18.03 0.49 -15.41
C GLY A 155 16.77 0.39 -14.56
N TYR A 156 16.30 -0.82 -14.26
CA TYR A 156 15.19 -1.01 -13.34
C TYR A 156 15.55 -0.48 -11.94
N GLN A 157 14.63 0.27 -11.36
CA GLN A 157 14.81 0.94 -10.08
C GLN A 157 14.11 0.18 -8.96
N TYR A 158 14.58 0.35 -7.73
CA TYR A 158 14.17 -0.49 -6.60
C TYR A 158 13.35 0.32 -5.59
N PRO A 159 12.01 0.35 -5.74
CA PRO A 159 11.12 0.95 -4.75
C PRO A 159 11.13 0.14 -3.44
N ASN A 160 11.06 0.83 -2.31
CA ASN A 160 10.87 0.21 -1.00
C ASN A 160 9.39 -0.10 -0.78
N ILE A 161 9.00 -1.37 -0.99
CA ILE A 161 7.64 -1.85 -0.78
C ILE A 161 7.57 -2.58 0.57
N ARG A 162 6.80 -2.02 1.50
CA ARG A 162 6.56 -2.62 2.81
C ARG A 162 5.38 -3.57 2.73
N THR A 163 5.55 -4.79 3.21
CA THR A 163 4.48 -5.80 3.29
C THR A 163 4.19 -6.16 4.76
N PRO A 164 3.48 -5.29 5.50
CA PRO A 164 3.17 -5.54 6.90
C PRO A 164 2.33 -6.82 7.03
N THR A 165 2.87 -7.80 7.73
CA THR A 165 2.14 -9.03 8.05
C THR A 165 1.03 -8.73 9.07
N TYR A 166 0.15 -9.69 9.34
CA TYR A 166 -0.87 -9.58 10.40
C TYR A 166 -0.29 -9.31 11.81
N PHE A 167 1.02 -9.47 11.99
CA PHE A 167 1.75 -9.14 13.23
C PHE A 167 2.15 -7.66 13.34
N ASP A 168 1.90 -6.86 12.30
CA ASP A 168 2.19 -5.43 12.26
C ASP A 168 0.87 -4.64 12.28
N PRO A 169 0.69 -3.64 13.17
CA PRO A 169 -0.50 -2.79 13.19
C PRO A 169 -0.78 -2.06 11.87
N GLU A 170 0.25 -1.76 11.06
CA GLU A 170 0.08 -1.13 9.74
C GLU A 170 -0.68 -2.01 8.75
N SER A 171 -0.76 -3.33 8.99
CA SER A 171 -1.57 -4.23 8.15
C SER A 171 -3.04 -3.83 8.12
N THR A 172 -3.57 -3.24 9.20
CA THR A 172 -4.97 -2.78 9.24
C THR A 172 -5.30 -1.75 8.17
N ALA A 173 -4.32 -0.97 7.69
CA ALA A 173 -4.55 0.03 6.65
C ALA A 173 -4.86 -0.58 5.26
N VAL A 174 -4.36 -1.80 4.99
CA VAL A 174 -4.55 -2.48 3.69
C VAL A 174 -5.54 -3.65 3.75
N GLN A 175 -5.88 -4.12 4.95
CA GLN A 175 -6.72 -5.30 5.15
C GLN A 175 -7.44 -5.26 6.52
N GLY A 176 -8.13 -4.15 6.82
CA GLY A 176 -8.78 -3.94 8.12
C GLY A 176 -9.91 -4.92 8.47
N ASN A 177 -10.53 -5.60 7.51
CA ASN A 177 -11.47 -6.70 7.76
C ASN A 177 -10.76 -8.02 8.10
N ALA A 178 -9.56 -8.23 7.55
CA ALA A 178 -8.83 -9.48 7.70
C ALA A 178 -8.40 -9.69 9.16
N ARG A 179 -8.60 -10.91 9.67
CA ARG A 179 -8.32 -11.30 11.07
C ARG A 179 -9.07 -10.46 12.13
N CYS A 180 -10.11 -9.73 11.73
CA CYS A 180 -11.07 -9.15 12.67
C CYS A 180 -12.10 -10.22 13.05
N SER A 181 -11.91 -10.91 14.19
CA SER A 181 -12.76 -12.04 14.57
C SER A 181 -14.23 -11.65 14.75
N ALA A 182 -14.49 -10.48 15.34
CA ALA A 182 -15.85 -9.97 15.47
C ALA A 182 -16.51 -9.78 14.09
N TRP A 183 -15.80 -9.17 13.13
CA TRP A 183 -16.33 -8.95 11.77
C TRP A 183 -16.62 -10.28 11.06
N LEU A 184 -15.68 -11.23 11.12
CA LEU A 184 -15.85 -12.55 10.49
C LEU A 184 -17.05 -13.32 11.06
N THR A 185 -17.26 -13.22 12.37
CA THR A 185 -18.39 -13.89 13.04
C THR A 185 -19.70 -13.21 12.68
N GLU A 186 -19.80 -11.90 12.84
CA GLU A 186 -21.04 -11.14 12.63
C GLU A 186 -21.48 -11.14 11.17
N THR A 187 -20.55 -10.96 10.22
CA THR A 187 -20.89 -11.04 8.79
C THR A 187 -21.26 -12.46 8.38
N GLY A 188 -20.56 -13.48 8.88
CA GLY A 188 -20.91 -14.88 8.64
C GLY A 188 -22.32 -15.22 9.11
N THR A 189 -22.70 -14.79 10.31
CA THR A 189 -24.05 -15.00 10.86
C THR A 189 -25.09 -14.19 10.09
N ASN A 190 -24.89 -12.89 9.89
CA ASN A 190 -25.89 -12.05 9.21
C ASN A 190 -26.13 -12.48 7.76
N LEU A 191 -25.07 -12.82 7.00
CA LEU A 191 -25.22 -13.28 5.62
C LEU A 191 -25.87 -14.68 5.50
N THR A 192 -26.07 -15.38 6.62
CA THR A 192 -26.73 -16.69 6.64
C THR A 192 -28.10 -16.69 7.31
N GLU A 193 -28.35 -15.78 8.26
CA GLU A 193 -29.59 -15.72 9.05
C GLU A 193 -30.52 -14.56 8.65
N ASN A 194 -30.04 -13.57 7.88
CA ASN A 194 -30.87 -12.43 7.46
C ASN A 194 -31.94 -12.86 6.43
N ASP A 195 -33.20 -12.50 6.71
CA ASP A 195 -34.35 -12.85 5.87
C ASP A 195 -34.22 -12.34 4.43
N ILE A 196 -33.73 -11.10 4.22
CA ILE A 196 -33.56 -10.52 2.89
C ILE A 196 -32.52 -11.29 2.09
N ILE A 197 -31.42 -11.69 2.73
CA ILE A 197 -30.37 -12.48 2.10
C ILE A 197 -30.85 -13.92 1.84
N ASN A 198 -31.67 -14.48 2.72
CA ASN A 198 -32.26 -15.80 2.53
C ASN A 198 -33.28 -15.83 1.38
N ASP A 199 -34.14 -14.82 1.25
CA ASP A 199 -35.02 -14.66 0.09
C ASP A 199 -34.21 -14.56 -1.22
N LEU A 200 -33.09 -13.82 -1.18
CA LEU A 200 -32.19 -13.69 -2.31
C LEU A 200 -31.49 -15.01 -2.64
N TYR A 201 -31.10 -15.77 -1.61
CA TYR A 201 -30.55 -17.11 -1.77
C TYR A 201 -31.55 -18.04 -2.47
N GLU A 202 -32.78 -18.14 -1.97
CA GLU A 202 -33.80 -19.03 -2.55
C GLU A 202 -34.13 -18.66 -4.00
N SER A 203 -34.27 -17.36 -4.28
CA SER A 203 -34.62 -16.87 -5.62
C SER A 203 -33.50 -17.02 -6.65
N THR A 204 -32.23 -17.01 -6.22
CA THR A 204 -31.07 -17.11 -7.12
C THR A 204 -30.43 -18.49 -7.17
N LEU A 205 -30.72 -19.38 -6.22
CA LEU A 205 -30.16 -20.72 -6.16
C LEU A 205 -30.32 -21.49 -7.49
N PRO A 206 -31.50 -21.52 -8.15
CA PRO A 206 -31.63 -22.24 -9.42
C PRO A 206 -30.70 -21.73 -10.53
N PHE A 207 -30.43 -20.41 -10.56
CA PHE A 207 -29.52 -19.81 -11.53
C PHE A 207 -28.08 -20.31 -11.33
N TYR A 208 -27.55 -20.23 -10.10
CA TYR A 208 -26.20 -20.68 -9.80
C TYR A 208 -26.04 -22.20 -10.02
N GLN A 209 -27.01 -22.99 -9.54
CA GLN A 209 -26.99 -24.44 -9.67
C GLN A 209 -27.00 -24.88 -11.14
N ASN A 210 -27.86 -24.25 -11.96
CA ASN A 210 -27.93 -24.55 -13.39
C ASN A 210 -26.63 -24.15 -14.13
N LEU A 211 -26.02 -23.03 -13.75
CA LEU A 211 -24.77 -22.55 -14.34
C LEU A 211 -23.64 -23.59 -14.20
N PHE A 212 -23.53 -24.25 -13.05
CA PHE A 212 -22.47 -25.23 -12.76
C PHE A 212 -22.88 -26.70 -12.96
N SER A 213 -24.12 -26.96 -13.33
CA SER A 213 -24.60 -28.30 -13.72
C SER A 213 -24.60 -28.51 -15.24
N THR A 214 -24.32 -27.46 -16.02
CA THR A 214 -24.39 -27.51 -17.49
C THR A 214 -23.04 -27.12 -18.12
N PRO A 215 -22.65 -27.73 -19.26
CA PRO A 215 -21.48 -27.29 -20.00
C PRO A 215 -21.60 -25.80 -20.39
N PRO A 216 -20.48 -25.05 -20.43
CA PRO A 216 -19.10 -25.51 -20.27
C PRO A 216 -18.57 -25.53 -18.83
N LEU A 217 -19.36 -25.11 -17.83
CA LEU A 217 -18.94 -24.99 -16.43
C LEU A 217 -19.31 -26.20 -15.55
N ALA A 218 -19.85 -27.27 -16.17
CA ALA A 218 -20.27 -28.47 -15.46
C ALA A 218 -19.13 -29.06 -14.62
N GLY A 219 -19.33 -29.12 -13.29
CA GLY A 219 -18.40 -29.75 -12.36
C GLY A 219 -17.08 -29.00 -12.14
N THR A 220 -16.98 -27.72 -12.51
CA THR A 220 -15.77 -26.92 -12.21
C THR A 220 -15.60 -26.60 -10.73
N ILE A 221 -16.71 -26.62 -9.97
CA ILE A 221 -16.75 -26.46 -8.51
C ILE A 221 -17.73 -27.48 -7.92
N ASP A 222 -17.67 -27.65 -6.59
CA ASP A 222 -18.73 -28.36 -5.87
C ASP A 222 -20.07 -27.64 -6.06
N ILE A 223 -21.12 -28.39 -6.31
CA ILE A 223 -22.45 -27.85 -6.51
C ILE A 223 -22.99 -27.17 -5.25
N ASP A 224 -22.59 -27.61 -4.05
CA ASP A 224 -22.96 -26.94 -2.80
C ASP A 224 -22.32 -25.55 -2.68
N PHE A 225 -21.19 -25.32 -3.35
CA PHE A 225 -20.54 -24.02 -3.44
C PHE A 225 -21.28 -23.06 -4.39
N ALA A 226 -22.04 -23.59 -5.36
CA ALA A 226 -22.73 -22.82 -6.40
C ALA A 226 -24.01 -22.14 -5.88
N ASN A 227 -23.84 -21.06 -5.12
CA ASN A 227 -24.94 -20.23 -4.61
C ASN A 227 -24.49 -18.79 -4.31
N ILE A 228 -25.44 -17.90 -4.06
CA ILE A 228 -25.15 -16.46 -3.89
C ILE A 228 -24.27 -16.13 -2.68
N ARG A 229 -24.20 -16.98 -1.65
CA ARG A 229 -23.30 -16.72 -0.51
C ARG A 229 -21.82 -16.74 -0.93
N ASN A 230 -21.52 -17.36 -2.07
CA ASN A 230 -20.22 -17.38 -2.71
C ASN A 230 -20.16 -16.50 -3.97
N ALA A 231 -21.01 -15.47 -4.07
CA ALA A 231 -21.16 -14.69 -5.31
C ALA A 231 -19.84 -14.08 -5.81
N TYR A 232 -19.01 -13.50 -4.94
CA TYR A 232 -17.71 -12.95 -5.35
C TYR A 232 -16.74 -14.00 -5.91
N PRO A 233 -16.39 -15.08 -5.18
CA PRO A 233 -15.48 -16.10 -5.72
C PRO A 233 -16.06 -16.83 -6.95
N ILE A 234 -17.39 -16.96 -7.06
CA ILE A 234 -18.01 -17.50 -8.28
C ILE A 234 -17.88 -16.54 -9.46
N TRP A 235 -18.19 -15.25 -9.26
CA TRP A 235 -18.06 -14.25 -10.32
C TRP A 235 -16.62 -14.20 -10.83
N GLU A 236 -15.64 -14.14 -9.92
CA GLU A 236 -14.22 -14.14 -10.26
C GLU A 236 -13.83 -15.40 -11.04
N LEU A 237 -14.31 -16.58 -10.62
CA LEU A 237 -14.04 -17.84 -11.33
C LEU A 237 -14.61 -17.84 -12.75
N VAL A 238 -15.86 -17.43 -12.92
CA VAL A 238 -16.52 -17.46 -14.23
C VAL A 238 -15.91 -16.42 -15.18
N ASP A 239 -15.60 -15.23 -14.68
CA ASP A 239 -14.90 -14.17 -15.43
C ASP A 239 -13.51 -14.64 -15.88
N TYR A 240 -12.76 -15.27 -14.97
CA TYR A 240 -11.46 -15.86 -15.30
C TYR A 240 -11.58 -16.98 -16.33
N GLN A 241 -12.49 -17.93 -16.14
CA GLN A 241 -12.67 -19.03 -17.10
C GLN A 241 -13.08 -18.50 -18.49
N TYR A 242 -13.95 -17.49 -18.55
CA TYR A 242 -14.34 -16.87 -19.81
C TYR A 242 -13.16 -16.19 -20.54
N ARG A 243 -12.16 -15.68 -19.82
CA ARG A 243 -10.95 -15.07 -20.41
C ARG A 243 -9.85 -16.07 -20.75
N HIS A 244 -9.70 -17.13 -19.95
CA HIS A 244 -8.53 -18.02 -19.99
C HIS A 244 -8.81 -19.42 -20.54
N ASN A 245 -10.09 -19.79 -20.71
CA ASN A 245 -10.48 -21.12 -21.18
C ASN A 245 -11.30 -21.00 -22.47
N GLU A 246 -10.70 -21.45 -23.58
CA GLU A 246 -11.28 -21.42 -24.92
C GLU A 246 -12.69 -22.07 -24.97
N THR A 247 -12.87 -23.22 -24.33
CA THR A 247 -14.18 -23.89 -24.29
C THR A 247 -15.23 -23.04 -23.57
N VAL A 248 -14.87 -22.41 -22.45
CA VAL A 248 -15.80 -21.54 -21.73
C VAL A 248 -16.06 -20.26 -22.51
N HIS A 249 -15.04 -19.69 -23.15
CA HIS A 249 -15.15 -18.50 -24.00
C HIS A 249 -16.17 -18.72 -25.13
N ASP A 250 -16.06 -19.84 -25.83
CA ASP A 250 -16.85 -20.13 -27.03
C ASP A 250 -18.26 -20.65 -26.69
N GLU A 251 -18.40 -21.45 -25.64
CA GLU A 251 -19.65 -22.18 -25.35
C GLU A 251 -20.53 -21.53 -24.27
N LEU A 252 -20.01 -20.56 -23.49
CA LEU A 252 -20.81 -19.88 -22.47
C LEU A 252 -21.86 -18.95 -23.10
N LYS A 253 -23.08 -19.47 -23.22
CA LYS A 253 -24.22 -18.73 -23.79
C LYS A 253 -24.52 -17.46 -23.00
N ASN A 254 -24.76 -16.37 -23.73
CA ASN A 254 -25.08 -15.06 -23.16
C ASN A 254 -24.04 -14.58 -22.12
N ALA A 255 -22.75 -14.85 -22.35
CA ALA A 255 -21.66 -14.57 -21.40
C ALA A 255 -21.72 -13.17 -20.80
N SER A 256 -21.92 -12.12 -21.63
CA SER A 256 -22.04 -10.73 -21.14
C SER A 256 -23.17 -10.55 -20.11
N THR A 257 -24.35 -11.12 -20.36
CA THR A 257 -25.47 -11.06 -19.43
C THR A 257 -25.22 -11.88 -18.18
N THR A 258 -24.67 -13.10 -18.32
CA THR A 258 -24.33 -13.97 -17.19
C THR A 258 -23.30 -13.31 -16.27
N LEU A 259 -22.21 -12.77 -16.83
CA LEU A 259 -21.16 -12.07 -16.10
C LEU A 259 -21.68 -10.80 -15.42
N SER A 260 -22.57 -10.05 -16.09
CA SER A 260 -23.21 -8.87 -15.50
C SER A 260 -24.10 -9.23 -14.30
N PHE A 261 -24.89 -10.32 -14.38
CA PHE A 261 -25.69 -10.80 -13.25
C PHE A 261 -24.80 -11.26 -12.09
N LEU A 262 -23.77 -12.06 -12.37
CA LEU A 262 -22.82 -12.52 -11.36
C LEU A 262 -22.13 -11.33 -10.68
N ASN A 263 -21.67 -10.34 -11.45
CA ASN A 263 -21.05 -9.13 -10.89
C ASN A 263 -22.03 -8.35 -10.01
N THR A 264 -23.28 -8.21 -10.43
CA THR A 264 -24.32 -7.52 -9.64
C THR A 264 -24.55 -8.20 -8.31
N TYR A 265 -24.68 -9.54 -8.29
CA TYR A 265 -24.86 -10.27 -7.04
C TYR A 265 -23.61 -10.27 -6.17
N ALA A 266 -22.42 -10.36 -6.76
CA ALA A 266 -21.16 -10.21 -6.04
C ALA A 266 -21.07 -8.81 -5.40
N THR A 267 -21.42 -7.76 -6.13
CA THR A 267 -21.47 -6.38 -5.62
C THR A 267 -22.45 -6.26 -4.45
N THR A 268 -23.63 -6.87 -4.54
CA THR A 268 -24.62 -6.88 -3.45
C THR A 268 -24.07 -7.55 -2.20
N MET A 269 -23.44 -8.72 -2.33
CA MET A 269 -22.91 -9.47 -1.19
C MET A 269 -21.69 -8.79 -0.56
N GLU A 270 -20.79 -8.23 -1.37
CA GLU A 270 -19.63 -7.48 -0.87
C GLU A 270 -20.05 -6.21 -0.12
N ARG A 271 -21.08 -5.50 -0.61
CA ARG A 271 -21.66 -4.38 0.13
C ARG A 271 -22.31 -4.82 1.42
N ALA A 272 -23.07 -5.91 1.42
CA ALA A 272 -23.70 -6.44 2.63
C ALA A 272 -22.65 -6.84 3.70
N SER A 273 -21.45 -7.24 3.27
CA SER A 273 -20.32 -7.57 4.16
C SER A 273 -19.58 -6.33 4.67
N ASN A 274 -19.65 -5.21 3.96
CA ASN A 274 -18.87 -3.99 4.24
C ASN A 274 -19.73 -2.78 4.67
N ASN A 275 -21.05 -2.95 4.76
CA ASN A 275 -22.01 -1.93 5.15
C ASN A 275 -23.21 -2.56 5.85
N TYR A 276 -23.53 -2.07 7.04
CA TYR A 276 -24.66 -2.59 7.81
C TYR A 276 -25.99 -1.94 7.35
N LEU A 277 -26.90 -2.74 6.81
CA LEU A 277 -28.14 -2.25 6.18
C LEU A 277 -29.13 -1.65 7.19
N ASP A 278 -29.16 -2.16 8.42
CA ASP A 278 -30.12 -1.79 9.46
C ASP A 278 -29.57 -0.76 10.47
N SER A 279 -28.52 -0.02 10.05
CA SER A 279 -27.85 0.98 10.89
C SER A 279 -28.82 1.98 11.50
N GLN A 280 -28.76 2.11 12.83
CA GLN A 280 -29.57 3.07 13.59
C GLN A 280 -28.92 4.46 13.70
N GLY A 281 -27.77 4.68 13.05
CA GLY A 281 -27.07 5.96 12.98
C GLY A 281 -25.54 5.80 12.97
N ASP A 282 -24.84 6.94 12.91
CA ASP A 282 -23.38 7.00 12.62
C ASP A 282 -22.47 6.33 13.68
N ASN A 283 -23.01 5.99 14.85
CA ASN A 283 -22.29 5.36 15.97
C ASN A 283 -22.82 3.96 16.33
N ASP A 284 -23.61 3.33 15.45
CA ASP A 284 -24.03 1.95 15.62
C ASP A 284 -22.78 1.02 15.66
N PRO A 285 -22.59 0.22 16.72
CA PRO A 285 -21.43 -0.68 16.81
C PRO A 285 -21.32 -1.66 15.64
N LEU A 286 -22.45 -2.12 15.09
CA LEU A 286 -22.46 -3.03 13.94
C LEU A 286 -22.10 -2.29 12.65
N ASP A 287 -22.57 -1.06 12.47
CA ASP A 287 -22.12 -0.23 11.35
C ASP A 287 -20.61 0.01 11.39
N ILE A 288 -20.08 0.34 12.57
CA ILE A 288 -18.64 0.51 12.79
C ILE A 288 -17.87 -0.78 12.46
N LEU A 289 -18.39 -1.92 12.91
CA LEU A 289 -17.77 -3.21 12.68
C LEU A 289 -17.75 -3.56 11.19
N TYR A 290 -18.88 -3.48 10.50
CA TYR A 290 -19.01 -3.85 9.08
C TYR A 290 -18.12 -2.98 8.19
N SER A 291 -17.99 -1.70 8.54
CA SER A 291 -17.19 -0.74 7.78
C SER A 291 -15.73 -0.62 8.23
N ILE A 292 -15.22 -1.57 9.02
CA ILE A 292 -13.90 -1.46 9.66
C ILE A 292 -12.73 -1.32 8.65
N ALA A 293 -12.81 -1.95 7.48
CA ALA A 293 -11.81 -1.85 6.43
C ALA A 293 -11.70 -0.41 5.87
N GLY A 294 -12.84 0.24 5.62
CA GLY A 294 -12.89 1.63 5.16
C GLY A 294 -12.47 2.61 6.25
N ARG A 295 -12.78 2.33 7.52
CA ARG A 295 -12.41 3.19 8.66
C ARG A 295 -10.90 3.17 8.96
N THR A 296 -10.26 2.01 8.83
CA THR A 296 -8.80 1.89 9.00
C THR A 296 -8.04 2.52 7.83
N LEU A 297 -8.56 2.38 6.60
CA LEU A 297 -8.09 3.16 5.44
C LEU A 297 -8.21 4.67 5.69
N ALA A 298 -9.37 5.15 6.18
CA ALA A 298 -9.59 6.56 6.47
C ALA A 298 -8.59 7.10 7.49
N TYR A 299 -8.30 6.33 8.54
CA TYR A 299 -7.25 6.68 9.50
C TYR A 299 -5.88 6.83 8.83
N LYS A 300 -5.48 5.87 7.98
CA LYS A 300 -4.19 5.92 7.27
C LYS A 300 -4.08 7.15 6.36
N VAL A 301 -5.14 7.48 5.60
CA VAL A 301 -5.16 8.68 4.74
C VAL A 301 -4.90 9.95 5.55
N THR A 302 -5.59 10.13 6.69
CA THR A 302 -5.37 11.31 7.55
C THR A 302 -3.96 11.35 8.15
N SER A 303 -3.40 10.20 8.49
CA SER A 303 -2.04 10.09 9.02
C SER A 303 -1.01 10.56 7.98
N GLN A 304 -1.19 10.18 6.71
CA GLN A 304 -0.28 10.57 5.64
C GLN A 304 -0.31 12.07 5.33
N PHE A 305 -1.50 12.67 5.24
CA PHE A 305 -1.58 14.13 5.02
C PHE A 305 -1.00 14.92 6.19
N ARG A 306 -1.23 14.49 7.44
CA ARG A 306 -0.56 15.08 8.62
C ARG A 306 0.96 14.97 8.52
N SER A 307 1.48 13.80 8.11
CA SER A 307 2.91 13.59 7.94
C SER A 307 3.49 14.52 6.87
N ASN A 308 2.87 14.59 5.69
CA ASN A 308 3.32 15.46 4.60
C ASN A 308 3.35 16.95 5.02
N ILE A 309 2.28 17.44 5.65
CA ILE A 309 2.20 18.84 6.13
C ILE A 309 3.25 19.13 7.19
N ARG A 310 3.45 18.21 8.14
CA ARG A 310 4.47 18.37 9.20
C ARG A 310 5.87 18.58 8.64
N TRP A 311 6.16 18.00 7.48
CA TRP A 311 7.46 18.11 6.81
C TRP A 311 7.44 19.07 5.61
N GLY A 312 6.40 19.89 5.47
CA GLY A 312 6.29 20.89 4.40
C GLY A 312 6.42 20.28 3.00
N SER A 313 5.82 19.11 2.75
CA SER A 313 5.87 18.38 1.48
C SER A 313 7.28 17.88 1.06
N SER A 314 8.25 17.85 1.98
CA SER A 314 9.60 17.31 1.69
C SER A 314 9.67 15.79 1.67
N TYR A 315 8.70 15.11 2.29
CA TYR A 315 8.61 13.65 2.43
C TYR A 315 7.16 13.20 2.23
N ASN A 316 6.96 11.90 1.94
CA ASN A 316 5.63 11.30 1.79
C ASN A 316 4.74 12.09 0.82
N LYS A 317 5.25 12.34 -0.39
CA LYS A 317 4.51 13.02 -1.47
C LYS A 317 3.49 12.10 -2.10
N LEU A 318 3.83 10.81 -2.24
CA LEU A 318 2.93 9.81 -2.81
C LEU A 318 2.89 8.57 -1.92
N THR A 319 1.72 8.29 -1.34
CA THR A 319 1.46 7.03 -0.64
C THR A 319 0.66 6.10 -1.53
N LEU A 320 1.15 4.87 -1.71
CA LEU A 320 0.50 3.82 -2.49
C LEU A 320 0.21 2.63 -1.58
N MET A 321 -1.06 2.24 -1.49
CA MET A 321 -1.52 1.11 -0.68
C MET A 321 -2.13 0.06 -1.61
N PHE A 322 -1.63 -1.16 -1.57
CA PHE A 322 -2.09 -2.26 -2.42
C PHE A 322 -2.79 -3.32 -1.59
N GLY A 323 -4.01 -3.71 -2.01
CA GLY A 323 -4.80 -4.70 -1.31
C GLY A 323 -6.01 -5.18 -2.10
N SER A 324 -6.99 -5.72 -1.38
CA SER A 324 -8.25 -6.23 -1.92
C SER A 324 -9.33 -5.16 -1.99
N LEU A 325 -10.50 -5.51 -2.51
CA LEU A 325 -11.59 -4.56 -2.78
C LEU A 325 -12.27 -4.02 -1.51
N GLU A 326 -12.17 -4.70 -0.37
CA GLU A 326 -12.95 -4.42 0.84
C GLU A 326 -12.70 -3.00 1.38
N PRO A 327 -11.46 -2.50 1.52
CA PRO A 327 -11.23 -1.10 1.92
C PRO A 327 -11.86 -0.08 0.96
N ILE A 328 -11.89 -0.35 -0.35
CA ILE A 328 -12.55 0.53 -1.34
C ILE A 328 -14.06 0.51 -1.13
N VAL A 329 -14.67 -0.68 -1.15
CA VAL A 329 -16.13 -0.85 -1.01
C VAL A 329 -16.62 -0.27 0.32
N SER A 330 -15.89 -0.56 1.40
CA SER A 330 -16.17 -0.07 2.75
C SER A 330 -15.96 1.44 2.89
N PHE A 331 -14.93 2.03 2.28
CA PHE A 331 -14.79 3.49 2.31
C PHE A 331 -15.89 4.19 1.50
N ILE A 332 -16.28 3.62 0.36
CA ILE A 332 -17.36 4.18 -0.47
C ILE A 332 -18.68 4.24 0.33
N SER A 333 -18.99 3.24 1.16
CA SER A 333 -20.19 3.30 2.02
C SER A 333 -20.13 4.43 3.06
N LEU A 334 -18.95 4.68 3.63
CA LEU A 334 -18.71 5.76 4.61
C LEU A 334 -18.67 7.16 4.00
N SER A 335 -18.26 7.26 2.74
CA SER A 335 -17.96 8.53 2.07
C SER A 335 -19.21 9.36 1.70
N GLY A 336 -20.41 8.80 1.84
CA GLY A 336 -21.66 9.43 1.41
C GLY A 336 -21.84 9.48 -0.11
N LEU A 337 -21.05 8.73 -0.87
CA LEU A 337 -21.13 8.64 -2.34
C LEU A 337 -22.29 7.77 -2.82
N LEU A 338 -22.71 6.78 -2.03
CA LEU A 338 -23.84 5.94 -2.38
C LEU A 338 -25.16 6.65 -2.06
N THR A 339 -25.95 6.89 -3.09
CA THR A 339 -27.29 7.47 -3.03
C THR A 339 -28.27 6.54 -3.74
N ARG A 340 -29.57 6.72 -3.48
CA ARG A 340 -30.62 5.94 -4.19
C ARG A 340 -30.53 6.07 -5.71
N ASP A 341 -30.04 7.20 -6.21
CA ASP A 341 -30.04 7.51 -7.65
C ASP A 341 -28.80 7.00 -8.40
N ASN A 342 -27.70 6.70 -7.69
CA ASN A 342 -26.44 6.26 -8.30
C ASN A 342 -25.97 4.87 -7.87
N ILE A 343 -26.58 4.24 -6.87
CA ILE A 343 -26.21 2.88 -6.42
C ILE A 343 -26.36 1.80 -7.51
N ILE A 344 -27.22 2.06 -8.50
CA ILE A 344 -27.47 1.21 -9.67
C ILE A 344 -26.80 1.73 -10.96
N LYS A 345 -25.93 2.74 -10.85
CA LYS A 345 -25.21 3.32 -11.99
C LYS A 345 -23.71 3.16 -11.80
N GLU A 346 -23.00 3.03 -12.92
CA GLU A 346 -21.54 3.02 -12.91
C GLU A 346 -21.00 4.34 -12.34
N PRO A 347 -19.85 4.31 -11.66
CA PRO A 347 -19.02 3.12 -11.42
C PRO A 347 -19.41 2.34 -10.16
N PHE A 348 -20.45 2.79 -9.44
CA PHE A 348 -20.80 2.20 -8.15
C PHE A 348 -21.63 0.94 -8.27
N SER A 349 -22.37 0.71 -9.36
CA SER A 349 -23.16 -0.51 -9.59
C SER A 349 -22.37 -1.80 -9.68
N SER A 350 -21.06 -1.73 -9.85
CA SER A 350 -20.17 -2.86 -10.04
C SER A 350 -19.08 -2.90 -8.98
N LEU A 351 -18.45 -4.08 -8.82
CA LEU A 351 -17.28 -4.22 -7.97
C LEU A 351 -16.08 -3.44 -8.56
N PRO A 352 -15.16 -2.95 -7.70
CA PRO A 352 -13.87 -2.46 -8.17
C PRO A 352 -13.20 -3.54 -9.03
N LYS A 353 -12.92 -3.21 -10.30
CA LYS A 353 -12.25 -4.15 -11.20
C LYS A 353 -10.79 -4.34 -10.76
N PRO A 354 -10.10 -5.36 -11.30
CA PRO A 354 -8.67 -5.49 -11.12
C PRO A 354 -7.91 -4.18 -11.42
N GLY A 355 -7.04 -3.78 -10.50
CA GLY A 355 -6.26 -2.54 -10.59
C GLY A 355 -7.03 -1.24 -10.33
N ALA A 356 -8.33 -1.28 -10.00
CA ALA A 356 -9.11 -0.09 -9.64
C ALA A 356 -8.44 0.72 -8.52
N ALA A 357 -8.57 2.05 -8.55
CA ALA A 357 -7.88 2.93 -7.62
C ALA A 357 -8.80 3.98 -6.99
N LEU A 358 -8.68 4.15 -5.68
CA LEU A 358 -9.27 5.22 -4.88
C LEU A 358 -8.17 6.20 -4.48
N VAL A 359 -8.29 7.46 -4.88
CA VAL A 359 -7.20 8.43 -4.79
C VAL A 359 -7.65 9.69 -4.05
N PHE A 360 -6.88 10.13 -3.07
CA PHE A 360 -7.07 11.38 -2.33
C PHE A 360 -5.90 12.32 -2.63
N GLU A 361 -6.19 13.54 -3.06
CA GLU A 361 -5.19 14.54 -3.42
C GLU A 361 -5.33 15.76 -2.51
N LEU A 362 -4.22 16.13 -1.86
CA LEU A 362 -4.07 17.37 -1.11
C LEU A 362 -3.53 18.45 -2.05
N PHE A 363 -4.34 19.47 -2.32
CA PHE A 363 -4.01 20.51 -3.29
C PHE A 363 -4.33 21.91 -2.76
N GLY A 364 -3.69 22.91 -3.36
CA GLY A 364 -3.87 24.31 -3.01
C GLY A 364 -2.69 25.15 -3.49
N GLU A 365 -2.88 26.45 -3.58
CA GLU A 365 -1.85 27.39 -4.02
C GLU A 365 -1.70 28.55 -3.04
N ASP A 366 -0.46 29.03 -2.89
CA ASP A 366 -0.14 30.33 -2.31
C ASP A 366 0.31 31.25 -3.46
N PRO A 367 -0.49 32.26 -3.85
CA PRO A 367 -0.11 33.19 -4.92
C PRO A 367 1.15 33.99 -4.62
N ASP A 368 1.45 34.24 -3.34
CA ASP A 368 2.58 35.04 -2.90
C ASP A 368 3.87 34.19 -2.81
N PHE A 369 3.73 32.89 -2.51
CA PHE A 369 4.84 31.94 -2.39
C PHE A 369 4.58 30.65 -3.19
N PRO A 370 4.65 30.70 -4.54
CA PRO A 370 4.25 29.57 -5.37
C PRO A 370 5.06 28.30 -5.13
N ASP A 371 6.32 28.41 -4.69
CA ASP A 371 7.21 27.25 -4.50
C ASP A 371 7.12 26.63 -3.10
N ARG A 372 6.21 27.13 -2.25
CA ARG A 372 6.03 26.67 -0.88
C ARG A 372 4.63 26.10 -0.69
N GLN A 373 4.52 25.04 0.11
CA GLN A 373 3.22 24.53 0.53
C GLN A 373 2.45 25.65 1.26
N PRO A 374 1.21 25.95 0.84
CA PRO A 374 0.40 26.99 1.46
C PRO A 374 0.00 26.60 2.88
N ASP A 375 -0.47 27.58 3.65
CA ASP A 375 -1.08 27.32 4.95
C ASP A 375 -2.30 26.40 4.83
N THR A 376 -2.59 25.66 5.91
CA THR A 376 -3.64 24.62 5.93
C THR A 376 -5.03 25.13 5.58
N ASP A 377 -5.31 26.42 5.80
CA ASP A 377 -6.59 27.05 5.49
C ASP A 377 -6.82 27.25 3.99
N SER A 378 -5.74 27.26 3.20
CA SER A 378 -5.77 27.34 1.74
C SER A 378 -5.68 25.96 1.08
N LEU A 379 -5.51 24.90 1.87
CA LEU A 379 -5.47 23.52 1.38
C LEU A 379 -6.87 22.91 1.27
N ARG A 380 -7.03 22.09 0.24
CA ARG A 380 -8.24 21.33 -0.06
C ARG A 380 -7.88 19.89 -0.36
N VAL A 381 -8.87 19.01 -0.22
CA VAL A 381 -8.76 17.60 -0.57
C VAL A 381 -9.84 17.24 -1.58
N ARG A 382 -9.47 16.56 -2.64
CA ARG A 382 -10.42 15.93 -3.57
C ARG A 382 -10.17 14.43 -3.62
N MET A 383 -11.23 13.68 -3.93
CA MET A 383 -11.13 12.25 -4.17
C MET A 383 -11.46 11.96 -5.63
N SER A 384 -10.67 11.09 -6.24
CA SER A 384 -10.96 10.52 -7.54
C SER A 384 -11.12 9.01 -7.40
N TYR A 385 -12.02 8.42 -8.17
CA TYR A 385 -12.17 6.98 -8.28
C TYR A 385 -11.95 6.58 -9.74
N ARG A 386 -11.09 5.58 -9.93
CA ARG A 386 -10.77 4.98 -11.23
C ARG A 386 -11.23 3.53 -11.18
N ALA A 387 -12.26 3.17 -11.94
CA ALA A 387 -12.98 1.92 -11.73
C ALA A 387 -12.22 0.68 -12.26
N SER A 388 -11.21 0.87 -13.11
CA SER A 388 -10.35 -0.17 -13.66
C SER A 388 -8.93 0.34 -13.95
N ALA A 389 -8.05 -0.59 -14.30
CA ALA A 389 -6.71 -0.34 -14.82
C ALA A 389 -6.64 -0.05 -16.33
N ASP A 390 -7.76 0.01 -17.05
CA ASP A 390 -7.78 0.26 -18.49
C ASP A 390 -7.19 1.63 -18.81
N ALA A 391 -6.51 1.82 -19.94
CA ALA A 391 -5.76 3.06 -20.20
C ALA A 391 -6.67 4.30 -20.30
N ASP A 392 -7.86 4.13 -20.89
CA ASP A 392 -8.87 5.15 -21.12
C ASP A 392 -9.75 5.46 -19.88
N GLU A 393 -9.63 4.67 -18.80
CA GLU A 393 -10.39 4.92 -17.58
C GLU A 393 -9.91 6.23 -16.89
N PRO A 394 -10.79 7.22 -16.67
CA PRO A 394 -10.38 8.51 -16.13
C PRO A 394 -10.26 8.51 -14.60
N PHE A 395 -9.50 9.45 -14.06
CA PHE A 395 -9.55 9.79 -12.63
C PHE A 395 -10.81 10.61 -12.32
N ALA A 396 -11.96 9.95 -12.21
CA ALA A 396 -13.24 10.62 -12.04
C ALA A 396 -13.38 11.20 -10.62
N ASN A 397 -13.43 12.54 -10.51
CA ASN A 397 -13.63 13.24 -9.24
C ASN A 397 -14.99 12.90 -8.62
N GLN A 398 -14.99 12.64 -7.32
CA GLN A 398 -16.13 12.18 -6.56
C GLN A 398 -16.50 13.17 -5.42
N PRO A 399 -17.80 13.43 -5.19
CA PRO A 399 -18.27 14.34 -4.15
C PRO A 399 -18.14 13.74 -2.73
N LEU A 400 -16.95 13.83 -2.13
CA LEU A 400 -16.69 13.36 -0.76
C LEU A 400 -17.65 13.99 0.24
N PHE A 401 -18.27 13.19 1.11
CA PHE A 401 -19.10 13.66 2.22
C PHE A 401 -20.22 14.63 1.79
N LYS A 402 -20.77 14.41 0.59
CA LYS A 402 -21.79 15.27 -0.04
C LYS A 402 -21.29 16.70 -0.33
N SER A 403 -19.97 16.90 -0.37
CA SER A 403 -19.36 18.12 -0.91
C SER A 403 -19.45 18.14 -2.45
N GLY A 404 -19.17 19.28 -3.07
CA GLY A 404 -19.10 19.37 -4.53
C GLY A 404 -17.89 18.61 -5.12
N PRO A 405 -17.85 18.40 -6.45
CA PRO A 405 -16.73 17.72 -7.12
C PRO A 405 -15.40 18.48 -7.06
N ASP A 406 -15.44 19.76 -6.69
CA ASP A 406 -14.27 20.65 -6.62
C ASP A 406 -13.39 20.43 -5.38
N GLY A 407 -13.72 19.44 -4.54
CA GLY A 407 -13.02 19.11 -3.29
C GLY A 407 -13.54 19.85 -2.06
N ILE A 408 -13.15 19.35 -0.89
CA ILE A 408 -13.51 19.84 0.44
C ILE A 408 -12.32 20.56 1.09
N THR A 409 -12.55 21.49 2.02
CA THR A 409 -11.45 22.13 2.77
C THR A 409 -10.68 21.09 3.57
N TYR A 410 -9.36 21.28 3.72
CA TYR A 410 -8.53 20.36 4.49
C TYR A 410 -9.03 20.19 5.93
N SER A 411 -9.45 21.27 6.58
CA SER A 411 -10.00 21.23 7.95
C SER A 411 -11.26 20.37 8.06
N SER A 412 -12.24 20.56 7.17
CA SER A 412 -13.48 19.76 7.18
C SER A 412 -13.21 18.30 6.78
N PHE A 413 -12.32 18.05 5.81
CA PHE A 413 -11.89 16.70 5.48
C PHE A 413 -11.29 15.99 6.69
N MET A 414 -10.35 16.63 7.37
CA MET A 414 -9.69 16.05 8.54
C MET A 414 -10.68 15.83 9.67
N GLN A 415 -11.61 16.74 9.91
CA GLN A 415 -12.64 16.55 10.93
C GLN A 415 -13.43 15.27 10.66
N THR A 416 -14.08 15.14 9.50
CA THR A 416 -14.92 13.99 9.17
C THR A 416 -14.11 12.68 9.13
N MET A 417 -12.92 12.69 8.53
CA MET A 417 -12.09 11.50 8.44
C MET A 417 -11.57 11.03 9.81
N ASN A 418 -11.30 11.93 10.77
CA ASN A 418 -10.95 11.55 12.14
C ASN A 418 -12.15 11.00 12.93
N GLU A 419 -13.36 11.49 12.65
CA GLU A 419 -14.59 10.99 13.28
C GLU A 419 -14.88 9.54 12.84
N ILE A 420 -14.77 9.25 11.54
CA ILE A 420 -15.03 7.90 11.02
C ILE A 420 -13.85 6.94 11.20
N GLY A 421 -12.62 7.46 11.18
CA GLY A 421 -11.40 6.69 11.16
C GLY A 421 -11.18 5.87 12.43
N ARG A 422 -10.56 4.69 12.29
CA ARG A 422 -10.17 3.84 13.42
C ARG A 422 -8.69 3.53 13.34
N SER A 423 -7.95 3.86 14.40
CA SER A 423 -6.54 3.53 14.53
C SER A 423 -6.36 2.02 14.75
N PRO A 424 -5.14 1.47 14.55
CA PRO A 424 -4.87 0.07 14.89
C PRO A 424 -5.28 -0.29 16.32
N ASN A 425 -5.05 0.59 17.29
CA ASN A 425 -5.45 0.33 18.68
C ASN A 425 -6.98 0.22 18.82
N ARG A 426 -7.74 1.11 18.17
CA ARG A 426 -9.21 1.02 18.17
C ARG A 426 -9.73 -0.18 17.40
N TRP A 427 -8.99 -0.61 16.38
CA TRP A 427 -9.29 -1.86 15.68
C TRP A 427 -9.23 -3.06 16.62
N CYS A 428 -8.27 -3.12 17.54
CA CYS A 428 -8.21 -4.17 18.55
C CYS A 428 -9.46 -4.21 19.44
N ASP A 429 -9.90 -3.04 19.92
CA ASP A 429 -11.09 -2.91 20.77
C ASP A 429 -12.35 -3.41 20.05
N ILE A 430 -12.48 -3.11 18.75
CA ILE A 430 -13.64 -3.47 17.93
C ILE A 430 -13.63 -4.94 17.52
N CYS A 431 -12.45 -5.47 17.18
CA CYS A 431 -12.31 -6.80 16.60
C CYS A 431 -12.07 -7.92 17.64
N GLY A 432 -11.83 -7.56 18.90
CA GLY A 432 -11.45 -8.46 19.98
C GLY A 432 -12.48 -9.57 20.25
N PRO A 433 -12.05 -10.81 20.55
CA PRO A 433 -10.67 -11.28 20.63
C PRO A 433 -10.05 -11.53 19.24
N THR A 434 -8.82 -11.06 19.01
CA THR A 434 -8.12 -11.15 17.71
C THR A 434 -6.79 -11.92 17.81
N PRO A 435 -6.39 -12.68 16.77
CA PRO A 435 -5.09 -13.35 16.75
C PRO A 435 -3.90 -12.39 16.56
N ALA A 436 -4.14 -11.09 16.41
CA ALA A 436 -3.11 -10.06 16.31
C ALA A 436 -2.41 -9.84 17.68
N PRO A 437 -1.12 -10.24 17.86
CA PRO A 437 -0.46 -10.18 19.16
C PRO A 437 -0.16 -8.75 19.62
N TRP A 438 -0.09 -7.79 18.69
CA TRP A 438 0.10 -6.37 19.00
C TRP A 438 -1.13 -5.74 19.69
N CYS A 439 -2.29 -6.40 19.70
CA CYS A 439 -3.44 -5.98 20.49
C CYS A 439 -3.26 -6.22 21.99
N ILE A 440 -2.49 -7.24 22.40
CA ILE A 440 -2.26 -7.59 23.81
C ILE A 440 -1.27 -6.60 24.45
N LEU A 441 -0.34 -6.06 23.67
CA LEU A 441 0.67 -5.11 24.14
C LEU A 441 0.09 -3.74 24.54
N ASN A 442 -1.19 -3.47 24.24
CA ASN A 442 -1.85 -2.21 24.56
C ASN A 442 -2.78 -2.28 25.79
N ASP A 443 -3.05 -3.47 26.34
CA ASP A 443 -4.00 -3.65 27.46
C ASP A 443 -3.33 -3.51 28.84
N SER A 444 -2.07 -3.05 28.88
CA SER A 444 -1.29 -2.83 30.11
C SER A 444 -1.38 -1.42 30.70
N ASP A 445 -2.32 -0.58 30.22
CA ASP A 445 -2.51 0.80 30.69
C ASP A 445 -3.69 0.98 31.67
N ASP A 446 -4.02 -0.06 32.44
CA ASP A 446 -4.95 0.04 33.57
C ASP A 446 -4.24 0.64 34.81
N LEU A 447 -3.77 1.88 34.67
CA LEU A 447 -3.41 2.75 35.79
C LEU A 447 -4.11 4.10 35.60
N ASN A 448 -5.27 4.20 36.24
CA ASN A 448 -6.04 5.43 36.50
C ASN A 448 -5.18 6.68 36.69
N LEU A 449 -5.25 7.63 35.75
CA LEU A 449 -5.13 9.06 35.99
C LEU A 449 -6.07 9.80 35.03
N GLY A 450 -6.95 10.62 35.59
CA GLY A 450 -8.07 11.23 34.89
C GLY A 450 -7.71 12.40 33.96
N ASP A 451 -8.59 12.52 32.97
CA ASP A 451 -9.07 13.70 32.24
C ASP A 451 -8.17 14.54 31.32
N ASP A 452 -8.85 15.01 30.27
CA ASP A 452 -8.56 16.05 29.29
C ASP A 452 -7.57 15.82 28.13
N SER A 453 -8.20 15.63 26.96
CA SER A 453 -7.87 16.21 25.64
C SER A 453 -6.48 16.02 25.03
N SER A 454 -6.51 15.47 23.80
CA SER A 454 -5.48 15.62 22.75
C SER A 454 -4.04 15.22 23.11
N SER A 455 -3.67 13.96 22.84
CA SER A 455 -2.26 13.61 22.67
C SER A 455 -2.08 12.24 22.02
N LEU A 456 -1.73 12.27 20.74
CA LEU A 456 -0.59 11.57 20.13
C LEU A 456 -0.25 10.16 20.68
N GLY A 457 -0.53 9.14 19.87
CA GLY A 457 0.04 7.80 20.06
C GLY A 457 1.56 7.80 19.80
N PRO A 458 2.34 7.00 20.55
CA PRO A 458 3.79 7.00 20.47
C PRO A 458 4.25 6.14 19.29
N VAL A 459 4.56 6.78 18.16
CA VAL A 459 5.36 6.15 17.11
C VAL A 459 6.45 7.16 16.72
N ILE A 460 7.69 6.68 16.70
CA ILE A 460 8.95 7.39 16.41
C ILE A 460 9.62 8.04 17.66
N SER A 461 9.95 7.19 18.63
CA SER A 461 10.95 7.47 19.68
C SER A 461 12.36 7.31 19.10
N GLY A 462 12.88 8.37 18.47
CA GLY A 462 14.30 8.43 18.06
C GLY A 462 14.91 9.83 18.22
N VAL A 463 14.11 10.89 18.07
CA VAL A 463 14.64 12.26 18.00
C VAL A 463 14.27 13.10 19.24
N ILE A 464 13.12 12.86 19.87
CA ILE A 464 12.69 13.62 21.06
C ILE A 464 13.56 13.31 22.29
N GLY A 465 14.01 12.07 22.45
CA GLY A 465 14.96 11.68 23.50
C GLY A 465 16.32 12.38 23.37
N ALA A 466 16.78 12.65 22.15
CA ALA A 466 18.04 13.34 21.91
C ALA A 466 17.98 14.82 22.30
N ILE A 467 16.85 15.50 22.04
CA ILE A 467 16.69 16.92 22.38
C ILE A 467 16.63 17.12 23.89
N ILE A 468 15.89 16.27 24.60
CA ILE A 468 15.82 16.32 26.07
C ILE A 468 17.17 15.95 26.68
N ALA A 469 17.87 14.93 26.15
CA ALA A 469 19.21 14.57 26.61
C ALA A 469 20.20 15.74 26.42
N VAL A 470 20.17 16.46 25.29
CA VAL A 470 21.01 17.64 25.05
C VAL A 470 20.65 18.79 25.99
N ALA A 471 19.36 19.02 26.25
CA ALA A 471 18.92 20.06 27.18
C ALA A 471 19.38 19.77 28.63
N VAL A 472 19.26 18.51 29.06
CA VAL A 472 19.72 18.07 30.39
C VAL A 472 21.25 18.12 30.48
N LEU A 473 21.98 17.69 29.45
CA LEU A 473 23.45 17.80 29.42
C LEU A 473 23.89 19.27 29.44
N GLY A 474 23.19 20.13 28.71
CA GLY A 474 23.43 21.57 28.69
C GLY A 474 23.24 22.22 30.06
N LEU A 475 22.15 21.88 30.76
CA LEU A 475 21.89 22.37 32.12
C LEU A 475 22.90 21.84 33.13
N LEU A 476 23.33 20.57 33.03
CA LEU A 476 24.37 19.99 33.88
C LEU A 476 25.73 20.67 33.67
N LEU A 477 26.09 20.97 32.41
CA LEU A 477 27.31 21.73 32.09
C LEU A 477 27.25 23.15 32.62
N LEU A 478 26.09 23.81 32.55
CA LEU A 478 25.88 25.16 33.08
C LEU A 478 25.99 25.17 34.61
N ALA A 479 25.39 24.19 35.28
CA ALA A 479 25.48 24.03 36.74
C ALA A 479 26.93 23.78 37.19
N LEU A 480 27.69 22.95 36.48
CA LEU A 480 29.12 22.71 36.74
C LEU A 480 29.98 23.96 36.54
N CYS A 481 29.66 24.82 35.57
CA CYS A 481 30.39 26.07 35.35
C CYS A 481 30.10 27.13 36.42
N VAL A 482 28.85 27.21 36.88
CA VAL A 482 28.41 28.23 37.85
C VAL A 482 28.79 27.84 39.29
N LEU A 483 28.68 26.56 39.66
CA LEU A 483 28.94 26.09 41.02
C LEU A 483 30.37 25.52 41.19
N GLY A 484 30.98 25.00 40.13
CA GLY A 484 32.30 24.34 40.16
C GLY A 484 33.49 25.21 39.75
N GLY A 485 33.27 26.47 39.38
CA GLY A 485 34.35 27.42 39.05
C GLY A 485 35.11 27.14 37.74
N TYR A 486 34.64 26.20 36.91
CA TYR A 486 35.27 25.88 35.64
C TYR A 486 35.04 26.98 34.59
N ARG A 487 36.12 27.62 34.12
CA ARG A 487 36.09 28.59 33.02
C ARG A 487 36.59 27.92 31.73
N PHE A 488 35.74 27.88 30.71
CA PHE A 488 36.16 27.46 29.37
C PHE A 488 37.10 28.51 28.78
N ARG A 489 38.34 28.12 28.48
CA ARG A 489 39.33 28.96 27.82
C ARG A 489 39.15 28.84 26.30
N ARG A 490 38.66 29.90 25.66
CA ARG A 490 38.55 29.99 24.19
C ARG A 490 39.96 29.98 23.60
N LYS A 491 40.29 28.99 22.77
CA LYS A 491 41.51 29.01 21.95
C LYS A 491 41.19 29.89 20.73
N GLY A 492 41.88 31.03 20.60
CA GLY A 492 41.75 31.92 19.44
C GLY A 492 42.34 31.31 18.17
N PRO A 493 42.03 31.84 16.99
CA PRO A 493 42.58 31.37 15.73
C PRO A 493 44.06 31.74 15.67
N GLY A 494 44.94 30.74 15.64
CA GLY A 494 46.37 30.92 15.48
C GLY A 494 46.77 30.68 14.03
N GLU A 495 47.23 31.75 13.39
CA GLU A 495 47.92 31.80 12.11
C GLU A 495 49.14 30.88 12.06
N THR A 496 49.38 30.32 10.88
CA THR A 496 50.52 29.47 10.50
C THR A 496 51.86 30.18 10.55
N THR A 497 52.87 29.55 11.16
CA THR A 497 54.25 29.47 10.61
C THR A 497 55.09 28.39 11.29
N HIS A 498 55.99 27.83 10.49
CA HIS A 498 56.92 26.72 10.73
C HIS A 498 57.81 26.88 11.98
N ASP A 499 58.01 25.82 12.77
CA ASP A 499 59.27 25.05 12.74
C ASP A 499 59.27 23.83 13.69
N THR A 500 60.15 22.91 13.32
CA THR A 500 60.48 21.58 13.83
C THR A 500 60.56 21.37 15.35
N GLY A 501 60.11 20.21 15.84
CA GLY A 501 60.53 19.67 17.14
C GLY A 501 59.52 18.72 17.77
N ALA A 502 59.84 17.43 17.80
CA ALA A 502 59.07 16.36 18.42
C ALA A 502 58.77 16.60 19.91
N VAL A 503 57.61 16.08 20.38
CA VAL A 503 57.46 15.16 21.53
C VAL A 503 55.97 15.01 21.89
N GLY A 504 55.47 13.77 21.76
CA GLY A 504 54.69 13.05 22.77
C GLY A 504 53.33 13.57 23.23
N GLY A 505 52.26 12.88 22.80
CA GLY A 505 50.93 12.96 23.41
C GLY A 505 50.13 11.68 23.18
N ALA A 506 50.51 10.61 23.87
CA ALA A 506 49.89 9.29 23.79
C ALA A 506 48.50 9.26 24.47
N ALA A 507 47.48 8.82 23.73
CA ALA A 507 46.21 8.35 24.30
C ALA A 507 46.24 6.82 24.31
N GLY A 508 46.20 6.23 25.51
CA GLY A 508 46.42 4.81 25.75
C GLY A 508 45.29 3.91 25.27
N GLY A 509 45.65 2.90 24.48
CA GLY A 509 44.83 1.74 24.14
C GLY A 509 45.21 0.51 24.98
N PHE A 510 44.26 -0.42 25.10
CA PHE A 510 44.27 -1.62 25.94
C PHE A 510 45.51 -2.50 25.72
N LYS A 511 46.22 -2.87 26.80
CA LYS A 511 47.46 -3.67 26.76
C LYS A 511 47.18 -5.10 27.26
N GLY A 512 47.13 -6.07 26.35
CA GLY A 512 47.19 -7.49 26.68
C GLY A 512 48.65 -7.98 26.72
N PRO A 513 48.99 -9.00 27.53
CA PRO A 513 50.37 -9.44 27.76
C PRO A 513 51.06 -10.23 26.62
N GLU A 514 50.46 -10.35 25.43
CA GLU A 514 50.97 -11.24 24.37
C GLU A 514 51.36 -10.56 23.04
N LYS A 515 51.44 -9.22 22.97
CA LYS A 515 51.84 -8.53 21.74
C LYS A 515 53.35 -8.68 21.47
N LYS A 516 53.73 -9.16 20.27
CA LYS A 516 55.13 -9.21 19.79
C LYS A 516 55.46 -8.01 18.90
N ASP A 517 56.73 -7.65 18.83
CA ASP A 517 57.22 -6.53 18.00
C ASP A 517 56.95 -6.78 16.52
N GLY A 518 56.08 -5.96 15.91
CA GLY A 518 55.73 -6.02 14.49
C GLY A 518 54.24 -5.92 14.17
N ASP A 519 53.36 -6.08 15.16
CA ASP A 519 51.91 -5.98 14.94
C ASP A 519 51.45 -4.52 14.84
N ALA A 520 50.82 -4.17 13.71
CA ALA A 520 50.22 -2.86 13.46
C ALA A 520 49.03 -2.61 14.39
N ASP A 521 48.96 -1.41 14.98
CA ASP A 521 47.81 -0.99 15.78
C ASP A 521 46.61 -0.70 14.85
N VAL A 522 45.49 -1.39 15.07
CA VAL A 522 44.24 -1.06 14.38
C VAL A 522 43.63 0.16 15.07
N VAL A 523 43.69 1.31 14.40
CA VAL A 523 43.00 2.52 14.84
C VAL A 523 41.54 2.41 14.40
N VAL A 524 40.63 2.17 15.34
CA VAL A 524 39.19 2.27 15.08
C VAL A 524 38.81 3.74 14.96
N THR A 525 38.57 4.20 13.73
CA THR A 525 38.01 5.53 13.48
C THR A 525 36.53 5.56 13.89
N LYS A 526 36.10 6.62 14.58
CA LYS A 526 34.71 6.80 15.08
C LYS A 526 33.66 7.11 13.98
N GLN A 527 33.82 6.59 12.78
CA GLN A 527 32.87 6.78 11.66
C GLN A 527 32.47 5.44 11.00
N GLY A 528 32.40 4.35 11.78
CA GLY A 528 31.82 3.08 11.33
C GLY A 528 30.39 2.91 11.85
N VAL A 529 29.46 2.57 10.96
CA VAL A 529 28.09 2.15 11.30
C VAL A 529 28.16 0.85 12.11
N HIS A 530 27.53 0.80 13.28
CA HIS A 530 27.40 -0.42 14.06
C HIS A 530 26.46 -1.39 13.34
N HIS A 531 27.01 -2.33 12.57
CA HIS A 531 26.30 -3.56 12.23
C HIS A 531 26.46 -4.54 13.39
N GLU A 532 25.36 -4.83 14.09
CA GLU A 532 25.27 -6.00 14.94
C GLU A 532 25.36 -7.23 14.03
N ARG A 533 26.50 -7.94 14.10
CA ARG A 533 26.70 -9.20 13.39
C ARG A 533 25.86 -10.28 14.07
N VAL A 534 24.63 -10.46 13.60
CA VAL A 534 23.88 -11.70 13.80
C VAL A 534 24.37 -12.75 12.78
N GLY A 535 24.88 -13.87 13.30
CA GLY A 535 25.00 -15.14 12.59
C GLY A 535 26.19 -15.29 11.62
N SER A 536 27.38 -15.56 12.14
CA SER A 536 28.37 -16.34 11.38
C SER A 536 27.97 -17.81 11.44
N TRP A 537 27.27 -18.28 10.42
CA TRP A 537 27.36 -19.68 10.05
C TRP A 537 28.79 -19.95 9.59
N GLU A 538 29.29 -21.16 9.86
CA GLU A 538 30.66 -21.60 9.57
C GLU A 538 31.74 -21.16 10.58
N LEU A 539 31.75 -21.87 11.71
CA LEU A 539 32.97 -22.44 12.32
C LEU A 539 32.53 -23.46 13.39
N ARG A 540 32.39 -24.73 12.99
CA ARG A 540 32.32 -25.86 13.94
C ARG A 540 33.66 -26.60 13.89
N SER A 541 34.40 -26.56 14.99
CA SER A 541 35.47 -27.51 15.25
C SER A 541 34.87 -28.80 15.84
N PRO A 542 35.26 -29.99 15.34
CA PRO A 542 34.73 -31.26 15.81
C PRO A 542 35.53 -31.71 17.03
N ASN A 543 35.03 -31.39 18.22
CA ASN A 543 35.20 -32.12 19.48
C ASN A 543 34.95 -31.14 20.63
N ASP A 544 33.73 -31.11 21.14
CA ASP A 544 33.48 -30.86 22.57
C ASP A 544 32.01 -31.20 22.89
N LEU A 545 31.81 -32.17 23.78
CA LEU A 545 30.54 -32.49 24.41
C LEU A 545 30.51 -31.83 25.80
N PRO A 546 29.44 -31.11 26.16
CA PRO A 546 29.11 -30.86 27.56
C PRO A 546 27.76 -31.50 27.97
N PRO A 547 27.47 -31.57 29.28
CA PRO A 547 27.00 -32.80 29.92
C PRO A 547 25.48 -32.93 30.03
N GLN A 548 25.05 -34.19 30.20
CA GLN A 548 23.72 -34.58 30.66
C GLN A 548 23.49 -34.17 32.12
N THR A 549 22.39 -33.47 32.39
CA THR A 549 21.60 -33.65 33.63
C THR A 549 20.13 -33.29 33.38
N SER A 550 19.27 -34.31 33.53
CA SER A 550 17.91 -34.32 34.12
C SER A 550 16.92 -33.21 33.70
N GLY A 551 15.75 -33.45 33.09
CA GLY A 551 14.85 -34.60 33.10
C GLY A 551 13.47 -34.15 33.58
N ILE A 552 12.45 -34.20 32.71
CA ILE A 552 11.05 -34.59 32.98
C ILE A 552 10.43 -34.91 31.61
N VAL A 553 9.87 -36.12 31.53
CA VAL A 553 9.22 -36.73 30.35
C VAL A 553 7.71 -36.79 30.60
N THR A 554 6.93 -36.69 29.52
CA THR A 554 5.67 -37.39 29.15
C THR A 554 4.76 -36.41 28.39
N LYS A 555 4.05 -36.72 27.30
CA LYS A 555 3.86 -37.95 26.52
C LYS A 555 3.22 -37.59 25.16
N ASP A 556 3.56 -38.39 24.14
CA ASP A 556 2.78 -38.80 22.95
C ASP A 556 2.13 -37.76 22.01
N LEU A 557 2.70 -37.64 20.81
CA LEU A 557 1.94 -37.80 19.57
C LEU A 557 2.83 -38.27 18.39
N GLY A 558 2.54 -39.48 17.91
CA GLY A 558 2.55 -39.93 16.51
C GLY A 558 3.74 -39.64 15.57
N SER A 559 4.44 -40.71 15.21
CA SER A 559 5.48 -40.80 14.15
C SER A 559 5.07 -40.24 12.77
N PRO A 560 6.01 -39.60 12.03
CA PRO A 560 5.89 -39.39 10.59
C PRO A 560 6.53 -40.53 9.78
N HIS A 561 5.91 -40.85 8.64
CA HIS A 561 6.44 -41.76 7.62
C HIS A 561 7.72 -41.19 6.97
N ARG A 562 8.74 -42.04 6.88
CA ARG A 562 9.97 -41.86 6.07
C ARG A 562 9.75 -42.39 4.65
N ARG A 563 10.24 -41.63 3.66
CA ARG A 563 10.96 -42.04 2.42
C ARG A 563 11.10 -40.80 1.54
N SER A 564 12.11 -40.61 0.70
CA SER A 564 13.54 -40.95 0.68
C SER A 564 14.11 -39.96 -0.34
N LEU A 565 15.09 -39.15 0.02
CA LEU A 565 15.84 -38.33 -0.93
C LEU A 565 16.94 -39.23 -1.49
N ASP A 566 16.78 -39.62 -2.76
CA ASP A 566 17.88 -40.14 -3.56
C ASP A 566 18.59 -38.94 -4.18
N ASP A 567 19.85 -38.77 -3.80
CA ASP A 567 20.84 -37.94 -4.48
C ASP A 567 21.26 -38.66 -5.77
N SER A 568 21.00 -38.06 -6.93
CA SER A 568 21.91 -38.12 -8.10
C SER A 568 21.40 -37.23 -9.23
N ASP A 569 22.33 -36.42 -9.75
CA ASP A 569 22.34 -35.73 -11.06
C ASP A 569 22.23 -34.21 -11.03
N ASP A 570 23.21 -33.58 -10.37
CA ASP A 570 23.79 -32.32 -10.84
C ASP A 570 24.93 -32.64 -11.81
N ASP A 571 24.76 -32.36 -13.11
CA ASP A 571 25.83 -31.89 -14.00
C ASP A 571 25.32 -31.67 -15.44
N ILE A 572 24.90 -30.45 -15.77
CA ILE A 572 25.26 -29.74 -17.02
C ILE A 572 24.69 -28.31 -16.99
N SER A 573 25.55 -27.34 -16.71
CA SER A 573 25.34 -25.93 -17.09
C SER A 573 26.30 -25.64 -18.24
N VAL A 574 25.81 -25.71 -19.47
CA VAL A 574 26.57 -25.28 -20.66
C VAL A 574 26.34 -23.79 -20.85
N MET A 575 27.30 -22.98 -20.39
CA MET A 575 27.44 -21.59 -20.80
C MET A 575 27.82 -21.57 -22.30
N ASN A 576 27.06 -20.84 -23.12
CA ASN A 576 27.16 -20.64 -24.59
C ASN A 576 26.20 -21.44 -25.51
N ALA A 577 25.01 -21.84 -25.06
CA ALA A 577 23.96 -22.28 -26.00
C ALA A 577 23.28 -21.08 -26.68
N ALA A 578 23.29 -21.06 -28.03
CA ALA A 578 22.53 -20.07 -28.81
C ALA A 578 21.01 -20.33 -28.70
N PRO A 579 20.17 -19.28 -28.69
CA PRO A 579 18.72 -19.43 -28.51
C PRO A 579 18.06 -20.20 -29.67
N VAL A 580 17.14 -21.10 -29.33
CA VAL A 580 16.36 -21.90 -30.30
C VAL A 580 15.39 -20.98 -31.05
N LYS A 581 15.40 -21.03 -32.38
CA LYS A 581 14.45 -20.29 -33.23
C LYS A 581 13.03 -20.82 -33.06
N ALA A 582 12.07 -19.90 -32.94
CA ALA A 582 10.64 -20.20 -33.01
C ALA A 582 10.30 -20.89 -34.34
N ARG A 583 9.50 -21.95 -34.27
CA ARG A 583 8.97 -22.69 -35.43
C ARG A 583 7.60 -22.11 -35.75
N GLU A 584 7.52 -21.29 -36.78
CA GLU A 584 6.24 -20.97 -37.43
C GLU A 584 5.88 -22.14 -38.35
N SER A 585 4.67 -22.69 -38.17
CA SER A 585 4.01 -23.48 -39.20
C SER A 585 2.63 -22.89 -39.45
N VAL A 586 2.38 -22.62 -40.73
CA VAL A 586 1.11 -22.19 -41.34
C VAL A 586 0.02 -23.24 -41.14
#